data_AF-A0A1I1CM86-F1
#
_entry.id   AF-A0A1I1CM86-F1
#
_cell.length_a   1.000
_cell.length_b   1.000
_cell.length_c   1.000
_cell.angle_alpha   90.00
_cell.angle_beta   90.00
_cell.angle_gamma   90.00
#
_symmetry.space_group_name_H-M   'P 1'
#
loop_
_entity.id
_entity.type
_entity.pdbx_description
1 polymer ?
#
loop_
_entity_poly.entity_id
_entity_poly.type
_entity_poly.pdbx_seq_one_letter_code
_entity_poly.pdbx_strand_id
1 'polypeptide(L)'
;MGRPPIDNIHRMNLMLDKVDMDRVKAIAGVKGSSKFVRDVIREELERIAPGDEAVGQPYFESDGGHETRLSVSGRATVFSLLRRKRTSLDQMQHAFGFEDPIDFLHALLGYRPLPNQAASVIVSEILGELFER
;
A
#
# COMPACT_ATOMS: atom_id res chain seq x y z
N MET A 1 -17.76 33.32 -18.17
CA MET A 1 -17.92 31.99 -17.52
C MET A 1 -16.75 31.83 -16.56
N GLY A 2 -16.95 32.13 -15.26
CA GLY A 2 -15.90 32.08 -14.24
C GLY A 2 -15.51 30.63 -13.95
N ARG A 3 -14.20 30.35 -13.88
CA ARG A 3 -13.67 29.04 -13.52
C ARG A 3 -14.17 28.69 -12.11
N PRO A 4 -14.76 27.49 -11.89
CA PRO A 4 -15.23 27.12 -10.56
C PRO A 4 -14.05 27.14 -9.57
N PRO A 5 -14.29 27.61 -8.33
CA PRO A 5 -13.24 27.68 -7.31
C PRO A 5 -12.76 26.27 -6.99
N ILE A 6 -11.44 26.11 -6.91
CA ILE A 6 -10.82 24.80 -6.69
C ILE A 6 -10.71 24.54 -5.18
N ASP A 7 -11.86 24.47 -4.51
CA ASP A 7 -11.92 24.41 -3.05
C ASP A 7 -11.60 23.02 -2.48
N ASN A 8 -11.42 22.00 -3.34
CA ASN A 8 -11.07 20.63 -2.95
C ASN A 8 -9.76 20.12 -3.59
N ILE A 9 -8.73 20.97 -3.75
CA ILE A 9 -7.39 20.44 -4.07
C ILE A 9 -6.72 19.95 -2.79
N HIS A 10 -6.76 18.64 -2.55
CA HIS A 10 -5.78 18.02 -1.66
C HIS A 10 -4.41 18.05 -2.34
N ARG A 11 -3.56 18.99 -1.91
CA ARG A 11 -2.18 19.09 -2.39
C ARG A 11 -1.30 18.13 -1.60
N MET A 12 -0.65 17.22 -2.31
CA MET A 12 0.39 16.38 -1.75
C MET A 12 1.73 17.10 -1.88
N ASN A 13 2.40 17.34 -0.75
CA ASN A 13 3.75 17.88 -0.74
C ASN A 13 4.74 16.71 -0.67
N LEU A 14 5.49 16.50 -1.75
CA LEU A 14 6.56 15.52 -1.81
C LEU A 14 7.90 16.24 -1.65
N MET A 15 8.72 15.79 -0.70
CA MET A 15 10.11 16.23 -0.62
C MET A 15 10.95 15.34 -1.53
N LEU A 16 11.10 15.76 -2.77
CA LEU A 16 12.03 15.16 -3.73
C LEU A 16 13.30 16.01 -3.77
N ASP A 17 14.45 15.35 -3.73
CA ASP A 17 15.72 16.07 -3.85
C ASP A 17 15.90 16.64 -5.27
N LYS A 18 16.90 17.51 -5.42
CA LYS A 18 17.16 18.16 -6.70
C LYS A 18 17.56 17.16 -7.79
N VAL A 19 18.30 16.11 -7.44
CA VAL A 19 18.81 15.11 -8.38
C VAL A 19 17.67 14.29 -8.95
N ASP A 20 16.75 13.85 -8.11
CA ASP A 20 15.56 13.11 -8.50
C ASP A 20 14.60 13.97 -9.31
N MET A 21 14.44 15.23 -8.94
CA MET A 21 13.65 16.17 -9.75
C MET A 21 14.25 16.41 -11.13
N ASP A 22 15.57 16.43 -11.26
CA ASP A 22 16.23 16.60 -12.55
C ASP A 22 16.13 15.33 -13.40
N ARG A 23 16.19 14.14 -12.79
CA ARG A 23 15.88 12.86 -13.46
C ARG A 23 14.44 12.82 -13.98
N VAL A 24 13.46 13.21 -13.16
CA VAL A 24 12.05 13.27 -13.54
C VAL A 24 11.85 14.23 -14.73
N LYS A 25 12.48 15.41 -14.71
CA LYS A 25 12.39 16.36 -15.82
C LYS A 25 13.07 15.85 -17.09
N ALA A 26 14.15 15.09 -16.99
CA ALA A 26 14.79 14.48 -18.15
C ALA A 26 13.88 13.46 -18.85
N ILE A 27 13.06 12.73 -18.08
CA ILE A 27 12.12 11.73 -18.60
C ILE A 27 10.83 12.38 -19.13
N ALA A 28 10.19 13.23 -18.33
CA ALA A 28 8.85 13.74 -18.60
C ALA A 28 8.80 15.17 -19.17
N GLY A 29 9.95 15.85 -19.22
CA GLY A 29 10.03 17.28 -19.50
C GLY A 29 9.59 18.16 -18.33
N VAL A 30 10.01 19.42 -18.34
CA VAL A 30 9.76 20.39 -17.25
C VAL A 30 8.27 20.60 -16.97
N LYS A 31 7.42 20.60 -18.02
CA LYS A 31 5.97 20.78 -17.91
C LYS A 31 5.22 19.47 -17.56
N GLY A 32 5.85 18.32 -17.75
CA GLY A 32 5.24 17.00 -17.54
C GLY A 32 5.53 16.37 -16.18
N SER A 33 6.50 16.90 -15.43
CA SER A 33 6.99 16.32 -14.16
C SER A 33 5.88 16.04 -13.14
N SER A 34 4.97 16.99 -12.90
CA SER A 34 3.87 16.79 -11.95
C SER A 34 2.82 15.77 -12.41
N LYS A 35 2.65 15.56 -13.72
CA LYS A 35 1.77 14.50 -14.23
C LYS A 35 2.48 13.15 -14.10
N PHE A 36 3.72 13.08 -14.55
CA PHE A 36 4.55 11.88 -14.45
C PHE A 36 4.66 11.36 -13.01
N VAL A 37 4.98 12.21 -12.03
CA VAL A 37 5.06 11.80 -10.62
C VAL A 37 3.72 11.25 -10.12
N ARG A 38 2.60 11.86 -10.52
CA ARG A 38 1.26 11.36 -10.13
C ARG A 38 0.93 10.04 -10.80
N ASP A 39 1.27 9.87 -12.07
CA ASP A 39 1.01 8.64 -12.82
C ASP A 39 1.87 7.49 -12.27
N VAL A 40 3.16 7.72 -12.00
CA VAL A 40 4.05 6.73 -11.36
C VAL A 40 3.56 6.37 -9.96
N ILE A 41 3.21 7.36 -9.12
CA ILE A 41 2.64 7.07 -7.80
C ILE A 41 1.34 6.28 -7.94
N ARG A 42 0.48 6.60 -8.91
CA ARG A 42 -0.75 5.85 -9.16
C ARG A 42 -0.45 4.40 -9.57
N GLU A 43 0.45 4.18 -10.51
CA GLU A 43 0.84 2.84 -10.96
C GLU A 43 1.46 2.02 -9.83
N GLU A 44 2.32 2.62 -8.99
CA GLU A 44 2.85 1.93 -7.81
C GLU A 44 1.77 1.65 -6.78
N LEU A 45 0.84 2.59 -6.54
CA LEU A 45 -0.30 2.34 -5.66
C LEU A 45 -1.23 1.25 -6.21
N GLU A 46 -1.48 1.20 -7.50
CA GLU A 46 -2.24 0.13 -8.17
C GLU A 46 -1.52 -1.22 -8.09
N ARG A 47 -0.18 -1.23 -8.12
CA ARG A 47 0.61 -2.45 -7.91
C ARG A 47 0.58 -2.92 -6.44
N ILE A 48 0.59 -1.99 -5.51
CA ILE A 48 0.67 -2.26 -4.06
C ILE A 48 -0.70 -2.65 -3.50
N ALA A 49 -1.74 -1.92 -3.90
CA ALA A 49 -3.12 -2.09 -3.48
C ALA A 49 -4.02 -1.90 -4.70
N PRO A 50 -4.04 -2.87 -5.64
CA PRO A 50 -5.03 -2.86 -6.70
C PRO A 50 -6.41 -2.82 -6.06
N GLY A 51 -7.36 -2.16 -6.73
CA GLY A 51 -8.72 -2.00 -6.22
C GLY A 51 -9.40 -3.34 -5.89
N ASP A 52 -10.68 -3.29 -5.52
CA ASP A 52 -11.43 -4.47 -5.08
C ASP A 52 -11.42 -5.65 -6.08
N GLU A 53 -11.02 -5.41 -7.34
CA GLU A 53 -10.82 -6.42 -8.39
C GLU A 53 -9.73 -7.46 -8.11
N ALA A 54 -8.74 -7.15 -7.25
CA ALA A 54 -7.66 -8.08 -6.90
C ALA A 54 -7.93 -8.89 -5.62
N VAL A 55 -9.13 -8.79 -5.04
CA VAL A 55 -9.48 -9.50 -3.81
C VAL A 55 -9.75 -10.98 -4.13
N GLY A 56 -8.88 -11.87 -3.67
CA GLY A 56 -9.04 -13.33 -3.86
C GLY A 56 -7.76 -14.14 -3.60
N GLN A 57 -7.84 -15.46 -3.44
CA GLN A 57 -6.61 -16.25 -3.25
C GLN A 57 -5.68 -16.18 -4.49
N PRO A 58 -4.35 -16.25 -4.31
CA PRO A 58 -3.62 -16.46 -3.05
C PRO A 58 -3.36 -15.16 -2.28
N TYR A 59 -3.49 -15.18 -0.94
CA TYR A 59 -3.21 -14.04 -0.06
C TYR A 59 -1.73 -13.93 0.35
N PHE A 60 -0.99 -15.01 0.20
CA PHE A 60 0.43 -15.09 0.52
C PHE A 60 1.20 -15.61 -0.69
N GLU A 61 2.40 -15.08 -0.89
CA GLU A 61 3.38 -15.56 -1.84
C GLU A 61 4.57 -16.16 -1.07
N SER A 62 5.11 -17.28 -1.55
CA SER A 62 6.35 -17.88 -1.03
C SER A 62 7.47 -17.59 -2.03
N ASP A 63 8.60 -17.09 -1.54
CA ASP A 63 9.78 -16.82 -2.37
C ASP A 63 10.71 -18.04 -2.52
N GLY A 64 10.24 -19.24 -2.16
CA GLY A 64 11.03 -20.47 -2.18
C GLY A 64 11.86 -20.71 -0.91
N GLY A 65 11.99 -19.72 -0.03
CA GLY A 65 12.32 -19.90 1.39
C GLY A 65 11.03 -20.01 2.20
N HIS A 66 11.10 -20.55 3.42
CA HIS A 66 9.94 -20.73 4.31
C HIS A 66 9.25 -19.42 4.77
N GLU A 67 9.62 -18.29 4.20
CA GLU A 67 9.19 -16.95 4.57
C GLU A 67 8.06 -16.49 3.65
N THR A 68 6.86 -16.36 4.23
CA THR A 68 5.67 -15.91 3.50
C THR A 68 5.65 -14.39 3.41
N ARG A 69 5.31 -13.87 2.24
CA ARG A 69 5.06 -12.43 2.00
C ARG A 69 3.61 -12.24 1.64
N LEU A 70 3.08 -11.04 1.88
CA LEU A 70 1.75 -10.70 1.36
C LEU A 70 1.80 -10.63 -0.16
N SER A 71 0.90 -11.38 -0.79
CA SER A 71 0.67 -11.23 -2.22
C SER A 71 0.03 -9.87 -2.50
N VAL A 72 -0.02 -9.50 -3.78
CA VAL A 72 -0.81 -8.35 -4.25
C VAL A 72 -2.25 -8.38 -3.71
N SER A 73 -2.89 -9.55 -3.74
CA SER A 73 -4.25 -9.73 -3.21
C SER A 73 -4.32 -9.69 -1.68
N GLY A 74 -3.35 -10.28 -0.99
CA GLY A 74 -3.27 -10.23 0.47
C GLY A 74 -3.20 -8.80 0.97
N ARG A 75 -2.39 -7.97 0.31
CA ARG A 75 -2.30 -6.52 0.58
C ARG A 75 -3.63 -5.82 0.36
N ALA A 76 -4.26 -6.01 -0.80
CA ALA A 76 -5.56 -5.42 -1.11
C ALA A 76 -6.62 -5.79 -0.06
N THR A 77 -6.63 -7.05 0.38
CA THR A 77 -7.55 -7.56 1.41
C THR A 77 -7.30 -6.89 2.76
N VAL A 78 -6.05 -6.83 3.23
CA VAL A 78 -5.69 -6.15 4.49
C VAL A 78 -6.02 -4.65 4.45
N PHE A 79 -5.76 -3.98 3.33
CA PHE A 79 -6.15 -2.58 3.17
C PHE A 79 -7.67 -2.36 3.13
N SER A 80 -8.43 -3.29 2.55
CA SER A 80 -9.90 -3.25 2.58
C SER A 80 -10.40 -3.38 4.02
N LEU A 81 -9.83 -4.31 4.81
CA LEU A 81 -10.14 -4.49 6.23
C LEU A 81 -9.83 -3.23 7.05
N LEU A 82 -8.65 -2.63 6.86
CA LEU A 82 -8.26 -1.37 7.49
C LEU A 82 -9.29 -0.27 7.26
N ARG A 83 -9.72 -0.11 6.00
CA ARG A 83 -10.73 0.89 5.62
C ARG A 83 -12.08 0.63 6.27
N ARG A 84 -12.52 -0.63 6.33
CA ARG A 84 -13.81 -1.02 6.92
C ARG A 84 -13.82 -0.87 8.44
N LYS A 85 -12.80 -1.39 9.12
CA LYS A 85 -12.72 -1.39 10.59
C LYS A 85 -12.29 -0.02 11.16
N ARG A 86 -11.91 0.94 10.31
CA ARG A 86 -11.36 2.25 10.71
C ARG A 86 -10.21 2.12 11.73
N THR A 87 -9.46 1.02 11.66
CA THR A 87 -8.33 0.72 12.54
C THR A 87 -7.13 1.55 12.12
N SER A 88 -6.38 2.10 13.09
CA SER A 88 -5.15 2.82 12.77
C SER A 88 -4.02 1.85 12.40
N LEU A 89 -3.03 2.34 11.62
CA LEU A 89 -1.84 1.55 11.31
C LEU A 89 -1.06 1.17 12.58
N ASP A 90 -1.02 2.05 13.59
CA ASP A 90 -0.35 1.78 14.88
C ASP A 90 -1.01 0.62 15.65
N GLN A 91 -2.35 0.54 15.63
CA GLN A 91 -3.09 -0.55 16.25
C GLN A 91 -2.81 -1.88 15.55
N MET A 92 -2.70 -1.86 14.22
CA MET A 92 -2.31 -3.04 13.45
C MET A 92 -0.86 -3.43 13.70
N GLN A 93 0.08 -2.48 13.69
CA GLN A 93 1.48 -2.74 14.00
C GLN A 93 1.60 -3.51 15.32
N HIS A 94 0.92 -3.03 16.36
CA HIS A 94 0.93 -3.68 17.68
C HIS A 94 0.24 -5.06 17.65
N ALA A 95 -0.87 -5.21 16.92
CA ALA A 95 -1.57 -6.49 16.79
C ALA A 95 -0.75 -7.54 16.02
N PHE A 96 0.08 -7.10 15.08
CA PHE A 96 0.98 -7.95 14.30
C PHE A 96 2.34 -8.21 14.96
N GLY A 97 2.60 -7.58 16.12
CA GLY A 97 3.82 -7.81 16.91
C GLY A 97 5.07 -7.16 16.32
N PHE A 98 4.92 -6.09 15.53
CA PHE A 98 6.06 -5.34 15.00
C PHE A 98 6.50 -4.24 15.97
N GLU A 99 7.78 -4.24 16.34
CA GLU A 99 8.37 -3.17 17.16
C GLU A 99 8.73 -1.94 16.32
N ASP A 100 9.22 -2.15 15.10
CA ASP A 100 9.59 -1.07 14.17
C ASP A 100 8.46 -0.79 13.15
N PRO A 101 7.92 0.44 13.11
CA PRO A 101 6.91 0.85 12.12
C PRO A 101 7.42 0.73 10.67
N ILE A 102 8.71 0.90 10.43
CA ILE A 102 9.30 0.76 9.10
C ILE A 102 9.25 -0.70 8.66
N ASP A 103 9.63 -1.63 9.53
CA ASP A 103 9.58 -3.06 9.24
C ASP A 103 8.13 -3.55 9.05
N PHE A 104 7.20 -3.02 9.84
CA PHE A 104 5.77 -3.27 9.67
C PHE A 104 5.30 -2.82 8.28
N LEU A 105 5.63 -1.61 7.85
CA LEU A 105 5.25 -1.12 6.52
C LEU A 105 5.89 -1.94 5.40
N HIS A 106 7.15 -2.33 5.52
CA HIS A 106 7.78 -3.19 4.50
C HIS A 106 7.10 -4.57 4.41
N ALA A 107 6.70 -5.16 5.54
CA ALA A 107 5.97 -6.42 5.54
C ALA A 107 4.54 -6.26 5.00
N LEU A 108 3.83 -5.19 5.39
CA LEU A 108 2.50 -4.86 4.89
C LEU A 108 2.49 -4.61 3.37
N LEU A 109 3.58 -4.04 2.85
CA LEU A 109 3.74 -3.76 1.42
C LEU A 109 4.34 -4.95 0.65
N GLY A 110 4.64 -6.07 1.31
CA GLY A 110 5.17 -7.29 0.66
C GLY A 110 6.66 -7.21 0.29
N TYR A 111 7.38 -6.17 0.74
CA TYR A 111 8.83 -6.04 0.55
C TYR A 111 9.64 -6.88 1.54
N ARG A 112 9.03 -7.29 2.67
CA ARG A 112 9.63 -8.18 3.66
C ARG A 112 8.74 -9.37 3.98
N PRO A 113 9.34 -10.47 4.47
CA PRO A 113 8.63 -11.56 5.11
C PRO A 113 7.70 -11.08 6.21
N LEU A 114 6.57 -11.75 6.36
CA LEU A 114 5.76 -11.66 7.56
C LEU A 114 6.33 -12.59 8.63
N PRO A 115 6.50 -12.12 9.88
CA PRO A 115 6.66 -13.00 11.02
C PRO A 115 5.48 -13.97 11.10
N ASN A 116 5.72 -15.21 11.53
CA ASN A 116 4.67 -16.24 11.66
C ASN A 116 3.47 -15.78 12.50
N GLN A 117 3.74 -14.99 13.55
CA GLN A 117 2.69 -14.37 14.36
C GLN A 117 1.83 -13.39 13.55
N ALA A 118 2.45 -12.50 12.77
CA ALA A 118 1.75 -11.55 11.92
C ALA A 118 0.92 -12.28 10.84
N ALA A 119 1.51 -13.28 10.18
CA ALA A 119 0.82 -14.09 9.18
C ALA A 119 -0.43 -14.79 9.76
N SER A 120 -0.33 -15.31 10.99
CA SER A 120 -1.45 -15.97 11.67
C SER A 120 -2.60 -15.01 11.99
N VAL A 121 -2.29 -13.78 12.44
CA VAL A 121 -3.32 -12.76 12.70
C VAL A 121 -3.98 -12.31 11.40
N ILE A 122 -3.21 -12.12 10.33
CA ILE A 122 -3.76 -11.78 9.01
C ILE A 122 -4.68 -12.89 8.50
N VAL A 123 -4.27 -14.16 8.62
CA VAL A 123 -5.11 -15.31 8.26
C VAL A 123 -6.40 -15.32 9.09
N SER A 124 -6.32 -15.13 10.41
CA SER A 124 -7.49 -15.11 11.28
C SER A 124 -8.47 -14.00 10.90
N GLU A 125 -7.96 -12.81 10.55
CA GLU A 125 -8.77 -11.67 10.14
C GLU A 125 -9.41 -11.87 8.76
N ILE A 126 -8.65 -12.39 7.80
CA ILE A 126 -9.16 -12.73 6.47
C ILE A 126 -10.22 -13.84 6.55
N LEU A 127 -9.97 -14.89 7.34
CA LEU A 127 -10.93 -15.98 7.52
C LEU A 127 -12.19 -15.50 8.24
N GLY A 128 -12.06 -14.67 9.28
CA GLY A 128 -13.21 -14.06 9.95
C GLY A 128 -14.14 -13.36 8.97
N GLU A 129 -13.59 -12.58 8.04
CA GLU A 129 -14.38 -11.89 7.02
C GLU A 129 -14.94 -12.78 5.90
N LEU A 130 -14.27 -13.88 5.57
CA LEU A 130 -14.80 -14.85 4.61
C LEU A 130 -15.95 -15.68 5.19
N PHE A 131 -16.01 -15.87 6.51
CA PHE A 131 -17.02 -16.67 7.20
C PHE A 131 -18.12 -15.87 7.90
N GLU A 132 -17.99 -14.53 8.01
CA GLU A 132 -19.07 -13.63 8.44
C GLU A 132 -19.98 -13.15 7.29
N ARG A 133 -19.75 -13.64 6.06
CA ARG A 133 -20.68 -13.51 4.91
C ARG A 133 -21.66 -14.67 4.81
#